data_AF-A0A3D0JN38-F1
#
_entry.id   AF-A0A3D0JN38-F1
#
_cell.length_a   1.000
_cell.length_b   1.000
_cell.length_c   1.000
_cell.angle_alpha   90.00
_cell.angle_beta   90.00
_cell.angle_gamma   90.00
#
_symmetry.space_group_name_H-M   'P 1'
#
loop_
_entity.id
_entity.type
_entity.pdbx_description
1 polymer ?
#
loop_
_entity_poly.entity_id
_entity_poly.type
_entity_poly.pdbx_seq_one_letter_code
_entity_poly.pdbx_strand_id
1 'polypeptide(L)' 'MTTTVQCPTCGAPVEWKTENTYRPFCSERCKLIDLGAWA' A
#
# COMPACT_ATOMS: atom_id res chain seq x y z
N MET A 1 -2.48 10.35 -16.94
CA MET A 1 -3.53 9.65 -16.17
C MET A 1 -2.84 8.97 -15.00
N THR A 2 -3.10 9.39 -13.77
CA THR A 2 -2.52 8.76 -12.58
C THR A 2 -3.32 7.51 -12.28
N THR A 3 -2.69 6.34 -12.31
CA THR A 3 -3.35 5.09 -11.89
C THR A 3 -3.46 5.09 -10.37
N THR A 4 -4.65 4.87 -9.84
CA THR A 4 -4.89 4.78 -8.39
C THR A 4 -5.33 3.35 -8.07
N VAL A 5 -4.70 2.73 -7.08
CA VAL A 5 -5.03 1.38 -6.60
C VAL A 5 -5.53 1.46 -5.16
N GLN A 6 -6.22 0.42 -4.69
CA GLN A 6 -6.62 0.33 -3.28
C GLN A 6 -5.56 -0.41 -2.48
N CYS A 7 -5.21 0.14 -1.31
CA CYS A 7 -4.32 -0.53 -0.36
C CYS A 7 -4.97 -1.84 0.10
N PRO A 8 -4.32 -3.01 -0.07
CA PRO A 8 -4.92 -4.30 0.26
C PRO A 8 -5.18 -4.48 1.77
N THR A 9 -4.46 -3.74 2.61
CA THR A 9 -4.58 -3.84 4.07
C THR A 9 -5.74 -3.02 4.65
N CYS A 10 -6.03 -1.85 4.08
CA CYS A 10 -6.98 -0.89 4.67
C CYS A 10 -7.97 -0.25 3.68
N GLY A 11 -7.86 -0.53 2.39
CA GLY A 11 -8.72 0.03 1.34
C GLY A 11 -8.46 1.50 1.02
N ALA A 12 -7.43 2.13 1.59
CA ALA A 12 -7.11 3.52 1.26
C ALA A 12 -6.70 3.66 -0.23
N PRO A 13 -7.12 4.73 -0.92
CA PRO A 13 -6.68 5.00 -2.29
C PRO A 13 -5.19 5.38 -2.30
N VAL A 14 -4.42 4.72 -3.16
CA VAL A 14 -2.98 4.90 -3.31
C VAL A 14 -2.66 5.25 -4.76
N GLU A 15 -2.06 6.41 -4.98
CA GLU A 15 -1.57 6.79 -6.29
C GLU A 15 -0.35 5.92 -6.68
N TRP A 16 -0.39 5.36 -7.89
CA TRP A 16 0.67 4.53 -8.45
C TRP A 16 1.80 5.41 -9.02
N LYS A 17 2.51 6.07 -8.12
CA LYS A 17 3.62 6.98 -8.44
C LYS A 17 4.96 6.43 -7.99
N THR A 18 6.02 6.65 -8.78
CA THR A 18 7.39 6.20 -8.47
C THR A 18 7.90 6.64 -7.10
N GLU A 19 7.38 7.75 -6.57
CA GLU A 19 7.76 8.28 -5.27
C GLU A 19 7.23 7.45 -4.09
N ASN A 20 6.12 6.71 -4.25
CA ASN A 20 5.61 5.89 -3.16
C ASN A 20 6.39 4.56 -3.07
N THR A 21 7.33 4.46 -2.14
CA THR A 21 8.16 3.26 -1.92
C THR A 21 7.38 2.07 -1.34
N TYR A 22 6.17 2.29 -0.85
CA TYR A 22 5.35 1.26 -0.19
C TYR A 22 4.24 0.70 -1.09
N ARG A 23 4.17 1.07 -2.37
CA ARG A 23 3.18 0.51 -3.31
C ARG A 23 3.17 -1.03 -3.25
N PRO A 24 1.99 -1.69 -3.24
CA PRO A 24 0.63 -1.14 -3.38
C PRO A 24 0.01 -0.57 -2.09
N PHE A 25 0.76 -0.52 -0.98
CA PHE A 25 0.28 -0.07 0.32
C PHE A 25 0.29 1.46 0.45
N CYS A 26 -0.61 1.98 1.31
CA CYS A 26 -0.68 3.41 1.60
C CYS A 26 0.43 3.89 2.57
N SER A 27 1.10 2.97 3.27
CA SER A 27 2.12 3.26 4.27
C SER A 27 2.93 2.01 4.61
N GLU A 28 4.10 2.22 5.20
CA GLU A 28 4.93 1.15 5.77
C GLU A 28 4.15 0.28 6.78
N ARG A 29 3.30 0.90 7.62
CA ARG A 29 2.45 0.17 8.57
C ARG A 29 1.58 -0.87 7.88
N CYS A 30 0.93 -0.51 6.78
CA CYS A 30 0.06 -1.44 6.04
C CYS A 30 0.88 -2.57 5.41
N LYS A 31 2.05 -2.25 4.86
CA LYS A 31 3.01 -3.26 4.38
C LYS A 31 3.43 -4.24 5.48
N LEU A 32 3.71 -3.76 6.69
CA LEU A 32 4.09 -4.62 7.81
C LEU A 32 2.94 -5.48 8.33
N ILE A 33 1.70 -4.97 8.34
CA ILE A 33 0.52 -5.77 8.71
C ILE A 33 0.31 -6.90 7.70
N ASP A 34 0.45 -6.60 6.41
CA ASP A 34 0.31 -7.59 5.33
C ASP A 34 1.38 -8.69 5.42
N LEU A 35 2.63 -8.32 5.70
CA LEU A 35 3.75 -9.26 5.87
C LEU A 35 3.78 -9.93 7.26
N GLY A 36 3.14 -9.32 8.26
CA GLY A 36 3.20 -9.70 9.67
C GLY A 36 2.22 -10.80 10.08
N ALA A 37 1.45 -11.36 9.15
CA ALA A 37 0.48 -12.42 9.43
C ALA A 37 1.09 -13.81 9.74
N TRP A 38 2.41 -13.91 9.96
CA TRP A 38 3.14 -15.14 10.28
C TRP A 38 3.93 -15.04 11.60
N ALA A 39 3.23 -14.93 12.72
CA ALA A 39 3.77 -15.16 14.06
C ALA A 39 2.94 -16.23 14.79
#